data_AF-A0A7J2JML1-F1
#
_entry.id   AF-A0A7J2JML1-F1
#
_cell.length_a   1.000
_cell.length_b   1.000
_cell.length_c   1.000
_cell.angle_alpha   90.00
_cell.angle_beta   90.00
_cell.angle_gamma   90.00
#
_symmetry.space_group_name_H-M   'P 1'
#
loop_
_entity.id
_entity.type
_entity.pdbx_description
1 polymer ?
#
loop_
_entity_poly.entity_id
_entity_poly.type
_entity_poly.pdbx_seq_one_letter_code
_entity_poly.pdbx_strand_id
1 'polypeptide(L)'
;TLGDWLQICEPEVLKFFMYKRLMKQRDINLSAIPNLVDEYDKAERVYFNLEEGSSKARRRYELSQIYEPKPLHVPFTLCTTLAQIVPDLNLEKIVKKLSEMGYENFDNERLRKRLRLAKNWVETYGPEYLRFELVSDLKAMEIYEKLEERQKEALERLVKELDKKWSPKELHKRIYEVSRGMDLKPEKLFEAIYLVLIGKKKGPRVASFILSLDKEFVRGRFKVE
;
A
#
# COMPACT_ATOMS: atom_id res chain seq x y z
N THR A 1 23.06 -10.61 -3.03
CA THR A 1 24.25 -9.79 -2.72
C THR A 1 23.83 -8.44 -2.15
N LEU A 2 24.76 -7.61 -1.64
CA LEU A 2 24.43 -6.25 -1.22
C LEU A 2 23.95 -5.38 -2.40
N GLY A 3 24.48 -5.62 -3.60
CA GLY A 3 24.00 -4.95 -4.82
C GLY A 3 22.51 -5.20 -5.05
N ASP A 4 22.06 -6.44 -4.89
CA ASP A 4 20.65 -6.82 -5.07
C ASP A 4 19.74 -6.13 -4.04
N TRP A 5 20.21 -5.96 -2.80
CA TRP A 5 19.45 -5.23 -1.77
C TRP A 5 19.22 -3.77 -2.17
N LEU A 6 20.25 -3.09 -2.66
CA LEU A 6 20.18 -1.68 -3.05
C LEU A 6 19.22 -1.43 -4.22
N GLN A 7 18.84 -2.46 -4.97
CA GLN A 7 17.84 -2.37 -6.03
C GLN A 7 16.40 -2.43 -5.53
N ILE A 8 16.17 -2.93 -4.31
CA ILE A 8 14.81 -3.27 -3.81
C ILE A 8 14.46 -2.62 -2.47
N CYS A 9 15.44 -2.14 -1.70
CA CYS A 9 15.23 -1.56 -0.38
C CYS A 9 16.32 -0.55 -0.01
N GLU A 10 15.99 0.41 0.86
CA GLU A 10 16.96 1.41 1.31
C GLU A 10 18.10 0.79 2.15
N PRO A 11 19.35 1.25 2.02
CA PRO A 11 20.46 0.77 2.84
C PRO A 11 20.29 1.07 4.33
N GLU A 12 19.60 2.16 4.69
CA GLU A 12 19.28 2.51 6.07
C GLU A 12 18.41 1.44 6.74
N VAL A 13 17.48 0.83 6.00
CA VAL A 13 16.63 -0.27 6.51
C VAL A 13 17.48 -1.50 6.84
N LEU A 14 18.50 -1.79 6.04
CA LEU A 14 19.43 -2.88 6.31
C LEU A 14 20.25 -2.61 7.58
N LYS A 15 20.82 -1.41 7.72
CA LYS A 15 21.57 -1.01 8.91
C LYS A 15 20.69 -1.10 10.16
N PHE A 16 19.47 -0.58 10.09
CA PHE A 16 18.48 -0.65 11.17
C PHE A 16 18.18 -2.10 11.56
N PHE A 17 17.95 -2.97 10.56
CA PHE A 17 17.71 -4.38 10.79
C PHE A 17 18.90 -5.03 11.51
N MET A 18 20.14 -4.77 11.07
CA MET A 18 21.35 -5.32 11.68
C MET A 18 21.52 -4.89 13.14
N TYR A 19 21.29 -3.61 13.46
CA TYR A 19 21.42 -3.09 14.83
C TYR A 19 20.37 -3.61 15.83
N LYS A 20 19.30 -4.27 15.36
CA LYS A 20 18.25 -4.82 16.24
C LYS A 20 18.73 -5.94 17.19
N ARG A 21 19.70 -6.74 16.76
CA ARG A 21 20.25 -7.94 17.42
C ARG A 21 21.66 -8.14 16.87
N LEU A 22 22.64 -7.82 17.71
CA LEU A 22 24.05 -8.04 17.42
C LEU A 22 24.39 -9.53 17.66
N MET A 23 25.40 -10.04 16.97
CA MET A 23 25.99 -11.38 17.20
C MET A 23 25.05 -12.58 16.98
N LYS A 24 23.98 -12.43 16.19
CA LYS A 24 23.11 -13.54 15.77
C LYS A 24 23.08 -13.65 14.25
N GLN A 25 23.13 -14.89 13.73
CA GLN A 25 22.86 -15.16 12.32
C GLN A 25 21.48 -14.62 11.95
N ARG A 26 21.38 -14.04 10.76
CA ARG A 26 20.15 -13.45 10.25
C ARG A 26 19.85 -13.94 8.87
N ASP A 27 18.68 -14.51 8.73
CA ASP A 27 18.11 -14.84 7.44
C ASP A 27 17.18 -13.69 7.02
N ILE A 28 17.53 -13.06 5.90
CA ILE A 28 16.72 -12.00 5.31
C ILE A 28 15.80 -12.67 4.30
N ASN A 29 14.50 -12.70 4.60
CA ASN A 29 13.51 -13.07 3.61
C ASN A 29 13.20 -11.85 2.73
N LEU A 30 13.66 -11.89 1.48
CA LEU A 30 13.48 -10.80 0.52
C LEU A 30 12.01 -10.54 0.18
N SER A 31 11.14 -11.55 0.25
CA SER A 31 9.69 -11.38 0.08
C SER A 31 9.01 -10.71 1.28
N ALA A 32 9.70 -10.60 2.42
CA ALA A 32 9.20 -9.96 3.64
C ALA A 32 9.81 -8.55 3.87
N ILE A 33 10.45 -7.96 2.86
CA ILE A 33 10.99 -6.59 2.92
C ILE A 33 9.96 -5.56 3.43
N PRO A 34 8.68 -5.57 3.01
CA PRO A 34 7.70 -4.62 3.53
C PRO A 34 7.59 -4.64 5.07
N ASN A 35 7.74 -5.80 5.71
CA ASN A 35 7.70 -5.90 7.17
C ASN A 35 8.93 -5.25 7.81
N LEU A 36 10.11 -5.37 7.17
CA LEU A 36 11.34 -4.72 7.63
C LEU A 36 11.26 -3.20 7.50
N VAL A 37 10.70 -2.72 6.39
CA VAL A 37 10.48 -1.29 6.15
C VAL A 37 9.43 -0.75 7.10
N ASP A 38 8.34 -1.48 7.37
CA ASP A 38 7.31 -1.08 8.34
C ASP A 38 7.89 -0.92 9.76
N GLU A 39 8.82 -1.80 10.18
CA GLU A 39 9.52 -1.64 11.46
C GLU A 39 10.42 -0.40 11.48
N TYR A 40 11.13 -0.13 10.39
CA TYR A 40 11.97 1.05 10.23
C TYR A 40 11.13 2.34 10.24
N ASP A 41 10.05 2.38 9.48
CA ASP A 41 9.13 3.52 9.38
C ASP A 41 8.40 3.79 10.70
N LYS A 42 8.17 2.77 11.54
CA LYS A 42 7.68 2.98 12.92
C LYS A 42 8.73 3.69 13.78
N ALA A 43 9.99 3.26 13.71
CA ALA A 43 11.07 3.92 14.45
C ALA A 43 11.30 5.36 13.98
N GLU A 44 11.10 5.63 12.68
CA GLU A 44 11.08 6.98 12.11
C GLU A 44 9.98 7.86 12.74
N ARG A 45 8.74 7.37 12.83
CA ARG A 45 7.64 8.13 13.45
C ARG A 45 7.96 8.50 14.90
N VAL A 46 8.60 7.59 15.63
CA VAL A 46 9.08 7.85 17.01
C VAL A 46 10.24 8.86 17.03
N TYR A 47 11.13 8.84 16.04
CA TYR A 47 12.22 9.80 15.91
C TYR A 47 11.69 11.23 15.69
N PHE A 48 10.72 11.40 14.79
CA PHE A 48 10.09 12.69 14.48
C PHE A 48 8.98 13.13 15.45
N ASN A 49 8.82 12.46 16.60
CA ASN A 49 7.78 12.75 17.61
C ASN A 49 6.34 12.65 17.11
N LEU A 50 6.07 11.85 16.07
CA LEU A 50 4.72 11.60 15.56
C LEU A 50 4.00 10.48 16.32
N GLU A 51 4.74 9.63 17.02
CA GLU A 51 4.22 8.49 17.79
C GLU A 51 5.06 8.31 19.05
N GLU A 52 4.42 7.92 20.16
CA GLU A 52 5.14 7.55 21.38
C GLU A 52 5.91 6.25 21.16
N GLY A 53 7.15 6.19 21.64
CA GLY A 53 7.94 4.99 21.50
C GLY A 53 9.20 4.96 22.33
N SER A 54 9.85 3.80 22.34
CA SER A 54 11.04 3.59 23.16
C SER A 54 12.22 4.44 22.70
N SER A 55 12.98 4.98 23.66
CA SER A 55 14.27 5.66 23.40
C SER A 55 15.25 4.77 22.63
N LYS A 56 15.20 3.44 22.84
CA LYS A 56 15.98 2.45 22.09
C LYS A 56 15.64 2.42 20.60
N ALA A 57 14.37 2.56 20.22
CA ALA A 57 13.96 2.60 18.82
C ALA A 57 14.45 3.89 18.14
N ARG A 58 14.31 5.04 18.82
CA ARG A 58 14.84 6.33 18.37
C ARG A 58 16.35 6.26 18.12
N ARG A 59 17.10 5.76 19.10
CA ARG A 59 18.56 5.63 18.99
C ARG A 59 18.97 4.67 17.87
N ARG A 60 18.23 3.59 17.65
CA ARG A 60 18.51 2.65 16.56
C ARG A 60 18.29 3.31 15.19
N TYR A 61 17.22 4.10 15.05
CA TYR A 61 16.95 4.84 13.83
C TYR A 61 18.07 5.84 13.55
N GLU A 62 18.51 6.62 14.54
CA GLU A 62 19.65 7.54 14.42
C GLU A 62 20.91 6.84 13.91
N LEU A 63 21.29 5.72 14.53
CA LEU A 63 22.50 4.99 14.16
C LEU A 63 22.41 4.39 12.75
N SER A 64 21.20 4.06 12.28
CA SER A 64 20.99 3.52 10.93
C SER A 64 21.11 4.56 9.82
N GLN A 65 20.99 5.86 10.13
CA GLN A 65 21.05 6.89 9.11
C GLN A 65 22.44 6.97 8.47
N ILE A 66 22.47 7.23 7.17
CA ILE A 66 23.70 7.51 6.41
C ILE A 66 23.86 9.03 6.24
N TYR A 67 22.75 9.72 6.03
CA TYR A 67 22.65 11.17 5.88
C TYR A 67 21.70 11.74 6.92
N GLU A 68 21.45 13.04 6.88
CA GLU A 68 20.45 13.67 7.73
C GLU A 68 19.07 13.00 7.51
N PRO A 69 18.41 12.52 8.58
CA PRO A 69 17.12 11.86 8.46
C PRO A 69 16.08 12.83 7.93
N LYS A 70 15.47 12.46 6.80
CA LYS A 70 14.37 13.20 6.18
C LYS A 70 13.06 12.44 6.37
N PRO A 71 11.93 13.07 6.67
CA PRO A 71 10.66 12.35 6.89
C PRO A 71 10.11 11.74 5.60
N LEU A 72 9.43 10.59 5.70
CA LEU A 72 8.65 10.02 4.59
C LEU A 72 7.30 9.50 5.04
N HIS A 73 7.23 8.68 6.09
CA HIS A 73 5.98 8.20 6.70
C HIS A 73 4.96 7.47 5.79
N VAL A 74 5.26 7.32 4.49
CA VAL A 74 4.46 6.60 3.49
C VAL A 74 4.82 5.11 3.52
N PRO A 75 3.84 4.21 3.76
CA PRO A 75 4.09 2.77 3.81
C PRO A 75 4.65 2.21 2.50
N PHE A 76 5.60 1.27 2.62
CA PHE A 76 6.21 0.64 1.45
C PHE A 76 5.20 -0.05 0.54
N THR A 77 4.21 -0.75 1.10
CA THR A 77 3.15 -1.42 0.31
C THR A 77 2.24 -0.46 -0.45
N LEU A 78 2.13 0.79 0.00
CA LEU A 78 1.40 1.82 -0.74
C LEU A 78 2.26 2.27 -1.93
N CYS A 79 3.56 2.46 -1.74
CA CYS A 79 4.50 2.74 -2.83
C CYS A 79 4.49 1.64 -3.89
N THR A 80 4.44 0.35 -3.51
CA THR A 80 4.35 -0.76 -4.49
C THR A 80 3.07 -0.72 -5.31
N THR A 81 1.97 -0.25 -4.72
CA THR A 81 0.67 -0.15 -5.39
C THR A 81 0.66 1.03 -6.35
N LEU A 82 1.09 2.21 -5.89
CA LEU A 82 1.19 3.43 -6.70
C LEU A 82 2.16 3.27 -7.87
N ALA A 83 3.27 2.56 -7.67
CA ALA A 83 4.27 2.31 -8.70
C ALA A 83 3.76 1.44 -9.86
N GLN A 84 2.75 0.60 -9.62
CA GLN A 84 2.11 -0.22 -10.66
C GLN A 84 0.95 0.52 -11.35
N ILE A 85 0.32 1.48 -10.68
CA ILE A 85 -0.83 2.24 -11.21
C ILE A 85 -0.39 3.46 -12.00
N VAL A 86 0.65 4.17 -11.53
CA VAL A 86 1.08 5.45 -12.12
C VAL A 86 2.21 5.19 -13.12
N PRO A 87 1.98 5.43 -14.43
CA PRO A 87 3.02 5.30 -15.44
C PRO A 87 4.20 6.23 -15.15
N ASP A 88 5.40 5.77 -15.50
CA ASP A 88 6.67 6.51 -15.37
C ASP A 88 7.00 7.04 -13.96
N LEU A 89 6.27 6.58 -12.94
CA LEU A 89 6.37 7.09 -11.57
C LEU A 89 6.22 8.62 -11.49
N ASN A 90 5.27 9.17 -12.25
CA ASN A 90 5.00 10.62 -12.24
C ASN A 90 4.74 11.11 -10.80
N LEU A 91 5.71 11.87 -10.27
CA LEU A 91 5.70 12.29 -8.88
C LEU A 91 4.54 13.23 -8.55
N GLU A 92 4.18 14.16 -9.45
CA GLU A 92 3.10 15.11 -9.19
C GLU A 92 1.77 14.39 -8.97
N LYS A 93 1.46 13.39 -9.82
CA LYS A 93 0.26 12.55 -9.67
C LYS A 93 0.29 11.74 -8.37
N ILE A 94 1.46 11.19 -8.03
CA ILE A 94 1.62 10.38 -6.81
C ILE A 94 1.47 11.24 -5.55
N VAL A 95 2.14 12.39 -5.50
CA VAL A 95 2.06 13.36 -4.39
C VAL A 95 0.60 13.78 -4.19
N LYS A 96 -0.11 14.12 -5.27
CA LYS A 96 -1.54 14.47 -5.20
C LYS A 96 -2.38 13.36 -4.57
N LYS A 97 -2.24 12.11 -5.06
CA LYS A 97 -2.96 10.94 -4.49
C LYS A 97 -2.60 10.70 -3.02
N LEU A 98 -1.33 10.86 -2.65
CA LEU A 98 -0.87 10.72 -1.26
C LEU A 98 -1.48 11.79 -0.35
N SER A 99 -1.51 13.06 -0.78
CA SER A 99 -2.14 14.15 -0.05
C SER A 99 -3.65 13.93 0.12
N GLU A 100 -4.34 13.44 -0.91
CA GLU A 100 -5.77 13.07 -0.81
C GLU A 100 -6.03 11.96 0.21
N MET A 101 -5.06 11.07 0.44
CA MET A 101 -5.08 10.01 1.46
C MET A 101 -4.63 10.49 2.86
N GLY A 102 -4.23 11.75 3.01
CA GLY A 102 -3.77 12.33 4.27
C GLY A 102 -2.28 12.11 4.57
N TYR A 103 -1.46 11.77 3.58
CA TYR A 103 -0.01 11.78 3.72
C TYR A 103 0.54 13.15 3.33
N GLU A 104 1.27 13.78 4.25
CA GLU A 104 1.87 15.10 4.09
C GLU A 104 3.26 15.13 4.72
N ASN A 105 4.00 16.24 4.54
CA ASN A 105 5.30 16.50 5.19
C ASN A 105 6.37 15.44 4.94
N PHE A 106 6.43 14.89 3.74
CA PHE A 106 7.47 13.95 3.32
C PHE A 106 8.46 14.57 2.33
N ASP A 107 9.68 14.06 2.30
CA ASP A 107 10.71 14.46 1.32
C ASP A 107 10.47 13.79 -0.04
N ASN A 108 10.32 14.61 -1.08
CA ASN A 108 10.01 14.15 -2.44
C ASN A 108 11.12 13.30 -3.07
N GLU A 109 12.39 13.62 -2.80
CA GLU A 109 13.53 12.86 -3.31
C GLU A 109 13.57 11.45 -2.70
N ARG A 110 13.33 11.35 -1.39
CA ARG A 110 13.24 10.07 -0.69
C ARG A 110 12.02 9.28 -1.15
N LEU A 111 10.87 9.92 -1.35
CA LEU A 111 9.69 9.27 -1.93
C LEU A 111 10.00 8.71 -3.32
N ARG A 112 10.63 9.49 -4.20
CA ARG A 112 11.04 9.05 -5.54
C ARG A 112 11.92 7.81 -5.48
N LYS A 113 12.92 7.81 -4.59
CA LYS A 113 13.79 6.66 -4.36
C LYS A 113 12.98 5.45 -3.89
N ARG A 114 12.12 5.61 -2.87
CA ARG A 114 11.28 4.53 -2.34
C ARG A 114 10.35 3.93 -3.40
N LEU A 115 9.76 4.75 -4.26
CA LEU A 115 8.89 4.28 -5.35
C LEU A 115 9.63 3.39 -6.35
N ARG A 116 10.86 3.77 -6.73
CA ARG A 116 11.70 2.95 -7.62
C ARG A 116 12.05 1.60 -6.98
N LEU A 117 12.45 1.63 -5.71
CA LEU A 117 12.78 0.41 -4.95
C LEU A 117 11.56 -0.50 -4.79
N ALA A 118 10.40 0.08 -4.46
CA ALA A 118 9.13 -0.63 -4.34
C ALA A 118 8.69 -1.27 -5.67
N LYS A 119 8.87 -0.57 -6.79
CA LYS A 119 8.60 -1.12 -8.14
C LYS A 119 9.50 -2.33 -8.42
N ASN A 120 10.80 -2.17 -8.28
CA ASN A 120 11.75 -3.24 -8.51
C ASN A 120 11.47 -4.45 -7.61
N TRP A 121 11.16 -4.20 -6.33
CA TRP A 121 10.84 -5.25 -5.38
C TRP A 121 9.60 -6.05 -5.78
N VAL A 122 8.50 -5.38 -6.15
CA VAL A 122 7.25 -6.09 -6.47
C VAL A 122 7.37 -6.91 -7.75
N GLU A 123 8.19 -6.47 -8.71
CA GLU A 123 8.46 -7.19 -9.96
C GLU A 123 9.33 -8.44 -9.75
N THR A 124 10.30 -8.38 -8.81
CA THR A 124 11.33 -9.42 -8.63
C THR A 124 11.04 -10.40 -7.48
N TYR A 125 10.73 -9.90 -6.28
CA TYR A 125 10.58 -10.70 -5.05
C TYR A 125 9.19 -10.61 -4.42
N GLY A 126 8.35 -9.71 -4.92
CA GLY A 126 6.99 -9.50 -4.45
C GLY A 126 6.11 -10.74 -4.64
N PRO A 127 5.24 -11.05 -3.67
CA PRO A 127 4.30 -12.14 -3.82
C PRO A 127 3.33 -11.88 -4.99
N GLU A 128 2.88 -12.95 -5.64
CA GLU A 128 2.08 -12.87 -6.87
C GLU A 128 0.80 -12.04 -6.72
N TYR A 129 0.16 -12.06 -5.55
CA TYR A 129 -1.05 -11.28 -5.30
C TYR A 129 -0.83 -9.77 -5.29
N LEU A 130 0.42 -9.28 -5.15
CA LEU A 130 0.73 -7.85 -5.25
C LEU A 130 1.01 -7.40 -6.68
N ARG A 131 1.24 -8.33 -7.61
CA ARG A 131 1.40 -8.06 -9.04
C ARG A 131 0.03 -8.13 -9.71
N PHE A 132 -0.44 -7.02 -10.26
CA PHE A 132 -1.77 -6.97 -10.88
C PHE A 132 -1.79 -6.06 -12.10
N GLU A 133 -2.79 -6.31 -12.94
CA GLU A 133 -3.17 -5.44 -14.04
C GLU A 133 -4.66 -5.12 -13.88
N LEU A 134 -5.05 -3.91 -14.25
CA LEU A 134 -6.45 -3.51 -14.22
C LEU A 134 -7.21 -4.23 -15.33
N VAL A 135 -8.38 -4.78 -15.00
CA VAL A 135 -9.21 -5.45 -16.02
C VAL A 135 -9.88 -4.43 -16.94
N SER A 136 -10.10 -4.82 -18.20
CA SER A 136 -10.87 -4.04 -19.17
C SER A 136 -12.33 -3.90 -18.76
N ASP A 137 -13.02 -2.91 -19.34
CA ASP A 137 -14.44 -2.65 -19.05
C ASP A 137 -15.30 -3.89 -19.32
N LEU A 138 -15.10 -4.53 -20.48
CA LEU A 138 -15.80 -5.75 -20.87
C LEU A 138 -15.62 -6.88 -19.85
N LYS A 139 -14.37 -7.13 -19.44
CA LYS A 139 -14.07 -8.20 -18.48
C LYS A 139 -14.61 -7.88 -17.08
N ALA A 140 -14.58 -6.62 -16.67
CA ALA A 140 -15.17 -6.19 -15.42
C ALA A 140 -16.68 -6.44 -15.39
N MET A 141 -17.39 -6.11 -16.48
CA MET A 141 -18.83 -6.37 -16.62
C MET A 141 -19.14 -7.86 -16.56
N GLU A 142 -18.42 -8.70 -17.30
CA GLU A 142 -18.60 -10.17 -17.26
C GLU A 142 -18.38 -10.75 -15.86
N ILE A 143 -17.45 -10.19 -15.08
CA ILE A 143 -17.18 -10.59 -13.71
C ILE A 143 -18.30 -10.10 -12.79
N TYR A 144 -18.70 -8.83 -12.93
CA TYR A 144 -19.76 -8.22 -12.14
C TYR A 144 -21.05 -9.01 -12.23
N GLU A 145 -21.46 -9.43 -13.44
CA GLU A 145 -22.67 -10.21 -13.66
C GLU A 145 -22.69 -11.54 -12.90
N LYS A 146 -21.52 -12.14 -12.67
CA LYS A 146 -21.36 -13.42 -11.96
C LYS A 146 -21.28 -13.25 -10.44
N LEU A 147 -21.24 -12.03 -9.92
CA LEU A 147 -21.25 -11.78 -8.47
C LEU A 147 -22.60 -12.10 -7.86
N GLU A 148 -22.59 -12.50 -6.58
CA GLU A 148 -23.81 -12.68 -5.80
C GLU A 148 -24.52 -11.33 -5.62
N GLU A 149 -25.87 -11.32 -5.54
CA GLU A 149 -26.66 -10.09 -5.44
C GLU A 149 -26.21 -9.20 -4.26
N ARG A 150 -25.95 -9.82 -3.10
CA ARG A 150 -25.42 -9.12 -1.92
C ARG A 150 -24.06 -8.47 -2.17
N GLN A 151 -23.21 -9.05 -3.03
CA GLN A 151 -21.92 -8.45 -3.39
C GLN A 151 -22.13 -7.25 -4.30
N LYS A 152 -23.03 -7.34 -5.30
CA LYS A 152 -23.40 -6.23 -6.20
C LYS A 152 -23.92 -5.03 -5.40
N GLU A 153 -24.93 -5.26 -4.56
CA GLU A 153 -25.49 -4.23 -3.68
C GLU A 153 -24.42 -3.59 -2.77
N ALA A 154 -23.44 -4.37 -2.29
CA ALA A 154 -22.38 -3.87 -1.42
C ALA A 154 -21.37 -3.00 -2.17
N LEU A 155 -21.02 -3.37 -3.40
CA LEU A 155 -20.20 -2.54 -4.30
C LEU A 155 -20.90 -1.22 -4.62
N GLU A 156 -22.20 -1.25 -4.93
CA GLU A 156 -22.99 -0.05 -5.17
C GLU A 156 -23.07 0.88 -3.94
N ARG A 157 -23.14 0.32 -2.72
CA ARG A 157 -23.03 1.13 -1.50
C ARG A 157 -21.66 1.80 -1.38
N LEU A 158 -20.58 1.12 -1.77
CA LEU A 158 -19.23 1.71 -1.76
C LEU A 158 -19.06 2.83 -2.78
N VAL A 159 -19.83 2.85 -3.88
CA VAL A 159 -19.83 3.98 -4.84
C VAL A 159 -20.14 5.31 -4.14
N LYS A 160 -21.07 5.31 -3.18
CA LYS A 160 -21.44 6.50 -2.39
C LYS A 160 -20.34 6.97 -1.44
N GLU A 161 -19.34 6.12 -1.18
CA GLU A 161 -18.21 6.43 -0.31
C GLU A 161 -17.03 7.03 -1.09
N LEU A 162 -16.97 6.89 -2.42
CA LEU A 162 -15.86 7.35 -3.26
C LEU A 162 -15.72 8.88 -3.31
N ASP A 163 -16.83 9.61 -3.18
CA ASP A 163 -16.84 11.08 -3.23
C ASP A 163 -16.34 11.73 -1.93
N LYS A 164 -16.26 10.96 -0.85
CA LYS A 164 -15.76 11.43 0.45
C LYS A 164 -14.23 11.40 0.48
N LYS A 165 -13.66 12.18 1.41
CA LYS A 165 -12.24 12.09 1.74
C LYS A 165 -12.04 11.02 2.80
N TRP A 166 -11.12 10.09 2.54
CA TRP A 166 -10.80 9.00 3.43
C TRP A 166 -9.29 8.81 3.56
N SER A 167 -8.82 8.58 4.77
CA SER A 167 -7.55 7.88 4.94
C SER A 167 -7.71 6.38 4.62
N PRO A 168 -6.63 5.67 4.26
CA PRO A 168 -6.69 4.22 4.04
C PRO A 168 -7.25 3.44 5.23
N LYS A 169 -6.99 3.90 6.47
CA LYS A 169 -7.49 3.26 7.69
C LYS A 169 -9.01 3.42 7.83
N GLU A 170 -9.52 4.61 7.58
CA GLU A 170 -10.95 4.91 7.70
C GLU A 170 -11.75 4.20 6.61
N LEU A 171 -11.31 4.25 5.34
CA LEU A 171 -11.99 3.54 4.26
C LEU A 171 -11.98 2.02 4.51
N HIS A 172 -10.87 1.47 5.01
CA HIS A 172 -10.82 0.05 5.36
C HIS A 172 -11.88 -0.30 6.41
N LYS A 173 -11.99 0.48 7.49
CA LYS A 173 -13.04 0.32 8.50
C LYS A 173 -14.43 0.44 7.86
N ARG A 174 -14.64 1.41 6.97
CA ARG A 174 -15.91 1.62 6.28
C ARG A 174 -16.33 0.42 5.43
N ILE A 175 -15.40 -0.21 4.72
CA ILE A 175 -15.68 -1.43 3.94
C ILE A 175 -16.14 -2.59 4.86
N TYR A 176 -15.54 -2.71 6.05
CA TYR A 176 -16.03 -3.66 7.07
C TYR A 176 -17.44 -3.33 7.57
N GLU A 177 -17.75 -2.05 7.80
CA GLU A 177 -19.08 -1.62 8.22
C GLU A 177 -20.14 -1.89 7.15
N VAL A 178 -19.82 -1.63 5.87
CA VAL A 178 -20.73 -1.90 4.74
C VAL A 178 -21.02 -3.38 4.61
N SER A 179 -19.99 -4.23 4.66
CA SER A 179 -20.18 -5.70 4.58
C SER A 179 -21.03 -6.23 5.74
N ARG A 180 -20.72 -5.84 6.98
CA ARG A 180 -21.49 -6.25 8.17
C ARG A 180 -22.93 -5.77 8.15
N GLY A 181 -23.16 -4.52 7.71
CA GLY A 181 -24.51 -3.95 7.59
C GLY A 181 -25.37 -4.61 6.50
N MET A 182 -24.82 -5.57 5.75
CA MET A 182 -25.49 -6.34 4.70
C MET A 182 -25.51 -7.83 4.97
N ASP A 183 -25.11 -8.26 6.18
CA ASP A 183 -24.95 -9.68 6.50
C ASP A 183 -24.04 -10.40 5.47
N LEU A 184 -23.00 -9.70 5.01
CA LEU A 184 -22.00 -10.19 4.08
C LEU A 184 -20.68 -10.33 4.83
N LYS A 185 -20.02 -11.49 4.68
CA LYS A 185 -18.67 -11.68 5.23
C LYS A 185 -17.71 -10.66 4.59
N PRO A 186 -16.88 -9.93 5.36
CA PRO A 186 -15.97 -8.93 4.80
C PRO A 186 -15.06 -9.48 3.69
N GLU A 187 -14.63 -10.74 3.81
CA GLU A 187 -13.81 -11.43 2.83
C GLU A 187 -14.50 -11.54 1.47
N LYS A 188 -15.82 -11.73 1.44
CA LYS A 188 -16.61 -11.80 0.21
C LYS A 188 -16.71 -10.44 -0.48
N LEU A 189 -16.78 -9.35 0.28
CA LEU A 189 -16.74 -8.00 -0.28
C LEU A 189 -15.35 -7.66 -0.81
N PHE A 190 -14.29 -8.00 -0.08
CA PHE A 190 -12.92 -7.82 -0.57
C PHE A 190 -12.65 -8.62 -1.84
N GLU A 191 -13.09 -9.88 -1.89
CA GLU A 191 -12.97 -10.72 -3.08
C GLU A 191 -13.72 -10.08 -4.26
N ALA A 192 -14.95 -9.62 -4.07
CA ALA A 192 -15.72 -8.92 -5.11
C ALA A 192 -14.98 -7.68 -5.65
N ILE A 193 -14.43 -6.85 -4.76
CA ILE A 193 -13.64 -5.67 -5.14
C ILE A 193 -12.43 -6.05 -5.99
N TYR A 194 -11.63 -7.04 -5.57
CA TYR A 194 -10.47 -7.45 -6.35
C TYR A 194 -10.86 -8.09 -7.69
N LEU A 195 -11.95 -8.85 -7.73
CA LEU A 195 -12.41 -9.48 -8.97
C LEU A 195 -12.77 -8.42 -10.00
N VAL A 196 -13.55 -7.40 -9.64
CA VAL A 196 -13.98 -6.36 -10.60
C VAL A 196 -12.86 -5.39 -10.97
N LEU A 197 -11.85 -5.18 -10.10
CA LEU A 197 -10.74 -4.26 -10.39
C LEU A 197 -9.57 -4.92 -11.11
N ILE A 198 -9.21 -6.16 -10.74
CA ILE A 198 -7.98 -6.83 -11.19
C ILE A 198 -8.19 -8.30 -11.60
N GLY A 199 -9.42 -8.82 -11.56
CA GLY A 199 -9.73 -10.20 -11.98
C GLY A 199 -9.12 -11.28 -11.08
N LYS A 200 -8.67 -10.91 -9.88
CA LYS A 200 -8.04 -11.82 -8.91
C LYS A 200 -8.84 -11.83 -7.61
N LYS A 201 -8.73 -12.91 -6.84
CA LYS A 201 -9.40 -13.03 -5.53
C LYS A 201 -8.70 -12.29 -4.39
N LYS A 202 -7.43 -11.91 -4.59
CA LYS A 202 -6.57 -11.27 -3.60
C LYS A 202 -5.73 -10.20 -4.28
N GLY A 203 -5.37 -9.17 -3.51
CA GLY A 203 -4.64 -8.01 -4.01
C GLY A 203 -3.90 -7.26 -2.90
N PRO A 204 -3.32 -6.10 -3.22
CA PRO A 204 -2.80 -5.16 -2.23
C PRO A 204 -3.91 -4.68 -1.29
N ARG A 205 -3.56 -4.07 -0.14
CA ARG A 205 -4.54 -3.58 0.84
C ARG A 205 -5.67 -2.78 0.18
N VAL A 206 -6.88 -3.33 0.20
CA VAL A 206 -8.04 -2.87 -0.58
C VAL A 206 -8.31 -1.37 -0.49
N ALA A 207 -8.25 -0.78 0.70
CA ALA A 207 -8.54 0.64 0.89
C ALA A 207 -7.48 1.55 0.26
N SER A 208 -6.21 1.25 0.49
CA SER A 208 -5.09 1.91 -0.18
C SER A 208 -5.18 1.73 -1.70
N PHE A 209 -5.62 0.57 -2.16
CA PHE A 209 -5.74 0.26 -3.58
C PHE A 209 -6.85 1.08 -4.25
N ILE A 210 -8.07 1.07 -3.69
CA ILE A 210 -9.19 1.89 -4.19
C ILE A 210 -8.80 3.37 -4.25
N LEU A 211 -8.21 3.90 -3.18
CA LEU A 211 -7.81 5.32 -3.12
C LEU A 211 -6.68 5.67 -4.11
N SER A 212 -5.89 4.68 -4.55
CA SER A 212 -4.83 4.90 -5.55
C SER A 212 -5.37 4.96 -6.98
N LEU A 213 -6.57 4.42 -7.23
CA LEU A 213 -7.21 4.42 -8.54
C LEU A 213 -8.00 5.71 -8.76
N ASP A 214 -8.38 5.96 -10.01
CA ASP A 214 -9.24 7.09 -10.34
C ASP A 214 -10.68 6.77 -9.94
N LYS A 215 -11.37 7.75 -9.32
CA LYS A 215 -12.70 7.54 -8.72
C LYS A 215 -13.72 7.06 -9.75
N GLU A 216 -13.72 7.66 -10.94
CA GLU A 216 -14.63 7.29 -12.03
C GLU A 216 -14.33 5.89 -12.58
N PHE A 217 -13.04 5.50 -12.61
CA PHE A 217 -12.67 4.12 -12.95
C PHE A 217 -13.28 3.15 -11.94
N VAL A 218 -13.13 3.39 -10.64
CA VAL A 218 -13.72 2.50 -9.61
C VAL A 218 -15.25 2.50 -9.69
N ARG A 219 -15.88 3.67 -9.91
CA ARG A 219 -17.33 3.81 -10.05
C ARG A 219 -17.88 2.94 -11.17
N GLY A 220 -17.28 2.98 -12.36
CA GLY A 220 -17.67 2.16 -13.51
C GLY A 220 -17.38 0.67 -13.36
N ARG A 221 -16.67 0.26 -12.30
CA ARG A 221 -16.43 -1.16 -11.96
C ARG A 221 -17.38 -1.69 -10.90
N PHE A 222 -17.87 -0.80 -10.03
CA PHE A 222 -18.74 -1.15 -8.91
C PHE A 222 -20.22 -1.02 -9.24
N LYS A 223 -20.54 -0.37 -10.36
CA LYS A 223 -21.88 -0.27 -10.91
C LYS A 223 -21.76 -0.43 -12.41
N VAL A 224 -22.48 -1.40 -12.97
CA VAL A 224 -22.68 -1.52 -14.41
C VAL A 224 -23.99 -0.78 -14.71
N GLU A 225 -23.91 0.27 -15.51
CA GLU A 225 -25.09 0.93 -16.12
C GLU A 225 -25.35 0.34 -17.50
#